data_AF-A0A924YS37-F1
#
_entry.id   AF-A0A924YS37-F1
#
_cell.length_a   1.000
_cell.length_b   1.000
_cell.length_c   1.000
_cell.angle_alpha   90.00
_cell.angle_beta   90.00
_cell.angle_gamma   90.00
#
_symmetry.space_group_name_H-M   'P 1'
#
loop_
_entity.id
_entity.type
_entity.pdbx_description
1 polymer ?
#
loop_
_entity_poly.entity_id
_entity_poly.type
_entity_poly.pdbx_seq_one_letter_code
_entity_poly.pdbx_strand_id
1 'polypeptide(L)'
;MHFRGLFLGGMIWLGAAWPCAAQTPNTQNGEQILPVDKAPAAAPLRRPESFPWYQLSNLRKGGTGRNLLPAEFSLQYVRDKEAANTYSIILVANGVNGRKDYSSWGPFSPFADKSGTVSAEASFSPFAKNLGDQFEIWLEAHLFFENKSYRFKVSNSAVVGNVGQPSLARHWTADEQKGIDRWQKSVTPPPPPPSGHVAISPDTKLLPGMPILAGWMAAWEPAEVIDVRKDGMVLVKYKPELSSALIVRQRNWLSVEATVLQTAKTDPAKFQPSVKVLPNGMLPVSDDLVPLENDTPLVKGTPLRMALGNKWAPVTVVKLLVDGRVRIRWDERKGHADEDKPRDGLVIEKETLTALKEPGAAEKFAARVNESTATFGGQTPQRQRQLKQYPIKLAIPTTAVKVTEETPLEEGTKLGCSWGSSWYDVSVIDVHDDGTVRIHWDKFGDAWDGDLSRDCLIIDKKVLAKLSKQTAKTAPKGEPATGASKSSADGGFQLVLNGYGKNRFAVIKVVMEITGLDIKDAKELVENTPIPLKQGIEKADAEKLRKKITDAGGTAEVKLP
;
A
#
# COMPACT_ATOMS: atom_id res chain seq x y z
N MET A 1 -50.20 -40.70 61.38
CA MET A 1 -48.97 -41.52 61.32
C MET A 1 -47.89 -40.61 60.73
N HIS A 2 -46.95 -40.12 61.56
CA HIS A 2 -45.56 -40.63 61.68
C HIS A 2 -44.83 -40.48 60.33
N PHE A 3 -43.79 -39.67 60.09
CA PHE A 3 -42.58 -39.21 60.82
C PHE A 3 -42.13 -37.88 60.15
N ARG A 4 -41.58 -36.81 60.76
CA ARG A 4 -40.54 -36.55 61.78
C ARG A 4 -39.10 -36.98 61.41
N GLY A 5 -38.23 -35.96 61.27
CA GLY A 5 -36.79 -36.00 61.59
C GLY A 5 -35.87 -36.23 60.38
N LEU A 6 -34.66 -35.67 60.27
CA LEU A 6 -33.75 -34.95 61.19
C LEU A 6 -32.69 -34.26 60.26
N PHE A 7 -32.24 -33.03 60.52
CA PHE A 7 -30.96 -32.69 61.20
C PHE A 7 -29.74 -33.54 60.80
N LEU A 8 -28.51 -33.06 60.69
CA LEU A 8 -27.84 -31.76 60.58
C LEU A 8 -26.35 -32.15 60.47
N GLY A 9 -25.52 -31.52 59.64
CA GLY A 9 -24.09 -31.81 59.73
C GLY A 9 -23.20 -31.19 58.67
N GLY A 10 -22.41 -30.19 59.09
CA GLY A 10 -20.98 -30.16 58.77
C GLY A 10 -20.52 -29.31 57.59
N MET A 11 -20.06 -28.09 57.91
CA MET A 11 -19.14 -27.28 57.11
C MET A 11 -17.92 -28.07 56.62
N ILE A 12 -17.52 -27.88 55.36
CA ILE A 12 -16.11 -27.76 54.95
C ILE A 12 -16.01 -26.69 53.86
N TRP A 13 -15.14 -25.70 54.06
CA TRP A 13 -14.74 -24.71 53.08
C TRP A 13 -13.42 -25.19 52.44
N LEU A 14 -13.42 -25.47 51.14
CA LEU A 14 -12.23 -25.62 50.27
C LEU A 14 -12.70 -25.54 48.81
N GLY A 15 -12.01 -24.71 48.01
CA GLY A 15 -12.54 -24.11 46.79
C GLY A 15 -12.76 -25.05 45.59
N ALA A 16 -13.72 -24.66 44.75
CA ALA A 16 -13.83 -25.10 43.38
C ALA A 16 -14.23 -23.90 42.50
N ALA A 17 -13.56 -23.80 41.36
CA ALA A 17 -13.71 -22.78 40.34
C ALA A 17 -15.17 -22.50 39.98
N TRP A 18 -15.51 -21.23 39.79
CA TRP A 18 -16.69 -20.86 39.01
C TRP A 18 -16.49 -21.37 37.58
N PRO A 19 -17.40 -22.19 37.03
CA PRO A 19 -17.38 -22.47 35.62
C PRO A 19 -17.72 -21.19 34.88
N CYS A 20 -16.77 -20.73 34.06
CA CYS A 20 -16.99 -19.80 32.98
C CYS A 20 -18.18 -20.32 32.16
N ALA A 21 -19.32 -19.62 32.19
CA ALA A 21 -20.46 -19.95 31.36
C ALA A 21 -20.04 -19.76 29.90
N ALA A 22 -19.81 -20.87 29.21
CA ALA A 22 -19.56 -20.91 27.78
C ALA A 22 -20.73 -20.23 27.05
N GLN A 23 -20.44 -19.20 26.27
CA GLN A 23 -21.39 -18.60 25.34
C GLN A 23 -21.79 -19.65 24.30
N THR A 24 -23.04 -20.10 24.35
CA THR A 24 -23.63 -20.92 23.28
C THR A 24 -23.86 -20.08 22.01
N PRO A 25 -23.77 -20.65 20.80
CA PRO A 25 -23.53 -19.88 19.56
C PRO A 25 -24.69 -19.03 19.03
N ASN A 26 -25.88 -19.03 19.64
CA ASN A 26 -27.12 -18.58 18.98
C ASN A 26 -27.94 -17.55 19.77
N THR A 27 -27.31 -16.75 20.63
CA THR A 27 -27.99 -15.67 21.35
C THR A 27 -27.12 -14.44 21.49
N GLN A 28 -27.67 -13.26 21.21
CA GLN A 28 -27.05 -11.97 21.50
C GLN A 28 -28.10 -11.07 22.18
N ASN A 29 -27.77 -10.52 23.35
CA ASN A 29 -28.65 -9.65 24.16
C ASN A 29 -30.04 -10.24 24.49
N GLY A 30 -30.12 -11.55 24.73
CA GLY A 30 -31.36 -12.21 25.16
C GLY A 30 -32.33 -12.55 24.02
N GLU A 31 -32.00 -12.21 22.77
CA GLU A 31 -32.77 -12.62 21.60
C GLU A 31 -32.09 -13.79 20.88
N GLN A 32 -32.93 -14.71 20.40
CA GLN A 32 -32.50 -15.92 19.70
C GLN A 32 -32.08 -15.58 18.27
N ILE A 33 -30.81 -15.80 17.95
CA ILE A 33 -30.30 -15.67 16.58
C ILE A 33 -30.66 -16.96 15.83
N LEU A 34 -31.50 -16.84 14.81
CA LEU A 34 -31.84 -17.96 13.94
C LEU A 34 -30.74 -18.17 12.89
N PRO A 35 -30.34 -19.43 12.64
CA PRO A 35 -29.59 -19.82 11.44
C PRO A 35 -30.31 -19.36 10.16
N VAL A 36 -29.55 -19.04 9.10
CA VAL A 36 -30.08 -18.50 7.81
C VAL A 36 -31.17 -19.41 7.20
N ASP A 37 -31.05 -20.71 7.40
CA ASP A 37 -31.99 -21.74 6.95
C ASP A 37 -33.26 -21.87 7.82
N LYS A 38 -33.31 -21.16 8.96
CA LYS A 38 -34.39 -21.25 9.96
C LYS A 38 -35.10 -19.92 10.23
N ALA A 39 -34.68 -18.82 9.61
CA ALA A 39 -35.41 -17.57 9.65
C ALA A 39 -36.76 -17.74 8.91
N PRO A 40 -37.91 -17.36 9.51
CA PRO A 40 -39.19 -17.46 8.81
C PRO A 40 -39.16 -16.63 7.53
N ALA A 41 -39.74 -17.15 6.45
CA ALA A 41 -39.86 -16.46 5.17
C ALA A 41 -40.84 -15.27 5.28
N ALA A 42 -40.43 -14.22 6.00
CA ALA A 42 -41.15 -12.97 6.11
C ALA A 42 -40.80 -12.10 4.90
N ALA A 43 -41.69 -12.18 3.90
CA ALA A 43 -42.00 -11.23 2.83
C ALA A 43 -40.81 -10.50 2.12
N PRO A 44 -40.62 -10.72 0.80
CA PRO A 44 -39.47 -10.22 0.04
C PRO A 44 -39.49 -8.70 -0.13
N LEU A 45 -38.34 -8.03 0.05
CA LEU A 45 -38.11 -6.74 -0.61
C LEU A 45 -38.28 -6.96 -2.11
N ARG A 46 -39.31 -6.34 -2.72
CA ARG A 46 -39.65 -6.60 -4.11
C ARG A 46 -38.54 -6.06 -5.02
N ARG A 47 -37.87 -7.04 -5.64
CA ARG A 47 -36.83 -7.03 -6.66
C ARG A 47 -37.16 -6.08 -7.82
N PRO A 48 -36.24 -5.22 -8.28
CA PRO A 48 -36.25 -4.77 -9.67
C PRO A 48 -36.04 -5.99 -10.58
N GLU A 49 -36.85 -6.19 -11.62
CA GLU A 49 -36.72 -7.32 -12.56
C GLU A 49 -35.30 -7.42 -13.18
N SER A 50 -34.61 -6.28 -13.25
CA SER A 50 -33.26 -6.07 -13.73
C SER A 50 -32.13 -6.48 -12.76
N PHE A 51 -32.42 -6.80 -11.49
CA PHE A 51 -31.42 -7.29 -10.52
C PHE A 51 -31.98 -8.34 -9.54
N PRO A 52 -32.22 -9.58 -9.99
CA PRO A 52 -32.89 -10.61 -9.19
C PRO A 52 -31.93 -11.42 -8.27
N TRP A 53 -30.78 -10.87 -7.88
CA TRP A 53 -29.66 -11.69 -7.39
C TRP A 53 -29.38 -11.64 -5.88
N TYR A 54 -30.09 -10.87 -5.04
CA TYR A 54 -29.86 -10.85 -3.58
C TYR A 54 -31.11 -10.61 -2.71
N GLN A 55 -30.99 -10.91 -1.42
CA GLN A 55 -31.96 -10.73 -0.34
C GLN A 55 -31.28 -10.08 0.87
N LEU A 56 -31.97 -9.21 1.60
CA LEU A 56 -31.46 -8.52 2.79
C LEU A 56 -32.37 -8.81 3.99
N SER A 57 -31.80 -9.01 5.17
CA SER A 57 -32.54 -9.31 6.40
C SER A 57 -31.78 -8.88 7.65
N ASN A 58 -32.46 -8.91 8.80
CA ASN A 58 -31.82 -8.87 10.12
C ASN A 58 -30.92 -7.65 10.35
N LEU A 59 -31.46 -6.44 10.11
CA LEU A 59 -30.76 -5.20 10.42
C LEU A 59 -30.62 -5.06 11.94
N ARG A 60 -29.39 -4.99 12.44
CA ARG A 60 -29.10 -4.84 13.87
C ARG A 60 -28.27 -3.60 14.12
N LYS A 61 -28.41 -3.06 15.33
CA LYS A 61 -27.53 -2.04 15.88
C LYS A 61 -26.57 -2.74 16.84
N GLY A 62 -25.29 -2.73 16.49
CA GLY A 62 -24.20 -3.27 17.28
C GLY A 62 -23.68 -2.27 18.30
N GLY A 63 -23.28 -2.80 19.46
CA GLY A 63 -22.47 -2.14 20.46
C GLY A 63 -21.69 -3.20 21.26
N THR A 64 -20.41 -2.93 21.48
CA THR A 64 -19.40 -3.66 22.28
C THR A 64 -18.43 -4.58 21.51
N GLY A 65 -17.36 -4.01 20.97
CA GLY A 65 -16.20 -4.75 20.47
C GLY A 65 -14.90 -3.93 20.52
N ARG A 66 -14.07 -4.17 21.55
CA ARG A 66 -12.71 -3.66 21.90
C ARG A 66 -12.40 -2.15 21.80
N ASN A 67 -13.06 -1.39 20.93
CA ASN A 67 -12.98 0.05 20.82
C ASN A 67 -14.40 0.60 20.96
N LEU A 68 -14.59 1.55 21.87
CA LEU A 68 -15.85 2.21 22.25
C LEU A 68 -16.49 3.02 21.09
N LEU A 69 -16.72 2.41 19.93
CA LEU A 69 -17.32 3.07 18.77
C LEU A 69 -18.86 2.96 18.84
N PRO A 70 -19.58 4.09 18.90
CA PRO A 70 -20.99 4.14 19.31
C PRO A 70 -22.04 3.79 18.23
N ALA A 71 -21.68 3.34 17.02
CA ALA A 71 -22.68 2.94 16.02
C ALA A 71 -22.08 2.05 14.92
N GLU A 72 -22.07 0.74 15.16
CA GLU A 72 -21.94 -0.27 14.10
C GLU A 72 -23.34 -0.79 13.77
N PHE A 73 -23.70 -0.88 12.49
CA PHE A 73 -24.94 -1.53 12.04
C PHE A 73 -24.57 -2.78 11.27
N SER A 74 -25.30 -3.88 11.47
CA SER A 74 -25.08 -5.10 10.71
C SER A 74 -26.34 -5.50 9.94
N LEU A 75 -26.20 -5.90 8.69
CA LEU A 75 -27.29 -6.37 7.82
C LEU A 75 -26.90 -7.71 7.20
N GLN A 76 -27.76 -8.72 7.31
CA GLN A 76 -27.53 -10.01 6.68
C GLN A 76 -27.98 -9.97 5.22
N TYR A 77 -27.26 -10.70 4.36
CA TYR A 77 -27.63 -10.87 2.97
C TYR A 77 -27.50 -12.32 2.51
N VAL A 78 -28.29 -12.67 1.50
CA VAL A 78 -28.18 -13.91 0.71
C VAL A 78 -28.15 -13.51 -0.76
N ARG A 79 -27.33 -14.19 -1.56
CA ARG A 79 -27.14 -13.96 -2.99
C ARG A 79 -27.70 -15.14 -3.77
N ASP A 80 -28.78 -14.89 -4.50
CA ASP A 80 -29.53 -15.85 -5.33
C ASP A 80 -28.82 -16.14 -6.67
N LYS A 81 -28.04 -15.20 -7.23
CA LYS A 81 -27.23 -15.38 -8.47
C LYS A 81 -25.89 -14.66 -8.36
N GLU A 82 -24.87 -15.08 -9.12
CA GLU A 82 -23.57 -14.40 -9.11
C GLU A 82 -23.69 -12.92 -9.48
N ALA A 83 -23.09 -12.06 -8.64
CA ALA A 83 -23.03 -10.63 -8.88
C ALA A 83 -21.78 -10.34 -9.72
N ALA A 84 -21.96 -9.66 -10.84
CA ALA A 84 -20.85 -9.38 -11.77
C ALA A 84 -19.86 -8.32 -11.25
N ASN A 85 -20.14 -7.61 -10.13
CA ASN A 85 -19.47 -6.35 -9.78
C ASN A 85 -19.46 -6.00 -8.28
N THR A 86 -18.70 -4.95 -7.95
CA THR A 86 -18.58 -4.35 -6.62
C THR A 86 -19.71 -3.38 -6.30
N TYR A 87 -20.65 -3.82 -5.46
CA TYR A 87 -21.67 -2.97 -4.84
C TYR A 87 -21.24 -2.51 -3.45
N SER A 88 -21.85 -1.44 -2.93
CA SER A 88 -21.82 -1.07 -1.51
C SER A 88 -23.24 -0.96 -0.98
N ILE A 89 -23.44 -1.23 0.31
CA ILE A 89 -24.72 -0.97 0.99
C ILE A 89 -24.57 0.33 1.77
N ILE A 90 -25.49 1.26 1.54
CA ILE A 90 -25.58 2.54 2.24
C ILE A 90 -26.84 2.54 3.09
N LEU A 91 -26.68 2.65 4.40
CA LEU A 91 -27.77 2.86 5.33
C LEU A 91 -27.95 4.37 5.50
N VAL A 92 -29.15 4.90 5.33
CA VAL A 92 -29.42 6.33 5.48
C VAL A 92 -30.37 6.53 6.65
N ALA A 93 -29.93 7.24 7.68
CA ALA A 93 -30.78 7.56 8.83
C ALA A 93 -31.36 8.96 8.67
N ASN A 94 -32.66 9.12 8.98
CA ASN A 94 -33.28 10.44 9.11
C ASN A 94 -33.25 10.82 10.60
N GLY A 95 -32.30 11.66 10.99
CA GLY A 95 -32.16 12.17 12.35
C GLY A 95 -32.77 13.55 12.53
N VAL A 96 -32.83 14.03 13.78
CA VAL A 96 -33.35 15.37 14.15
C VAL A 96 -32.63 16.52 13.41
N ASN A 97 -31.39 16.28 12.96
CA ASN A 97 -30.55 17.23 12.24
C ASN A 97 -30.49 16.97 10.71
N GLY A 98 -31.46 16.23 10.17
CA GLY A 98 -31.56 15.91 8.75
C GLY A 98 -31.07 14.51 8.36
N ARG A 99 -31.03 14.27 7.04
CA ARG A 99 -30.69 13.00 6.40
C ARG A 99 -29.18 12.76 6.43
N LYS A 100 -28.72 11.59 6.92
CA LYS A 100 -27.30 11.23 6.97
C LYS A 100 -27.04 9.82 6.45
N ASP A 101 -25.96 9.68 5.68
CA ASP A 101 -25.52 8.43 5.07
C ASP A 101 -24.50 7.71 5.95
N TYR A 102 -24.66 6.40 6.09
CA TYR A 102 -23.80 5.46 6.78
C TYR A 102 -23.41 4.38 5.77
N SER A 103 -22.19 4.47 5.24
CA SER A 103 -21.68 3.53 4.25
C SER A 103 -21.00 2.33 4.90
N SER A 104 -21.18 1.13 4.36
CA SER A 104 -20.25 0.01 4.60
C SER A 104 -18.83 0.39 4.12
N TRP A 105 -17.80 0.17 4.95
CA TRP A 105 -16.40 0.43 4.58
C TRP A 105 -15.84 -0.62 3.62
N GLY A 106 -15.04 -0.16 2.65
CA GLY A 106 -14.04 -0.97 1.93
C GLY A 106 -14.34 -1.28 0.46
N PRO A 107 -13.30 -1.52 -0.38
CA PRO A 107 -13.39 -1.79 -1.83
C PRO A 107 -13.95 -3.19 -2.17
N PHE A 108 -14.52 -3.89 -1.19
CA PHE A 108 -14.98 -5.27 -1.34
C PHE A 108 -16.50 -5.27 -1.48
N SER A 109 -17.00 -5.96 -2.52
CA SER A 109 -18.44 -6.14 -2.64
C SER A 109 -18.92 -6.90 -1.41
N PRO A 110 -19.93 -6.42 -0.68
CA PRO A 110 -20.50 -7.18 0.41
C PRO A 110 -21.04 -8.52 -0.10
N PHE A 111 -21.29 -8.66 -1.40
CA PHE A 111 -21.87 -9.83 -2.05
C PHE A 111 -20.83 -10.73 -2.75
N ALA A 112 -19.56 -10.71 -2.32
CA ALA A 112 -18.56 -11.64 -2.83
C ALA A 112 -18.97 -13.11 -2.58
N ASP A 113 -19.49 -13.38 -1.38
CA ASP A 113 -19.98 -14.69 -0.97
C ASP A 113 -21.47 -14.89 -1.30
N LYS A 114 -21.93 -16.15 -1.24
CA LYS A 114 -23.36 -16.49 -1.43
C LYS A 114 -24.25 -15.94 -0.31
N SER A 115 -23.71 -15.65 0.85
CA SER A 115 -24.42 -15.09 1.99
C SER A 115 -23.43 -14.57 3.01
N GLY A 116 -23.82 -13.58 3.81
CA GLY A 116 -22.96 -13.06 4.85
C GLY A 116 -23.61 -11.92 5.63
N THR A 117 -22.79 -11.25 6.44
CA THR A 117 -23.19 -10.08 7.22
C THR A 117 -22.38 -8.88 6.75
N VAL A 118 -23.07 -7.81 6.38
CA VAL A 118 -22.46 -6.51 6.05
C VAL A 118 -22.49 -5.65 7.30
N SER A 119 -21.33 -5.18 7.75
CA SER A 119 -21.24 -4.15 8.78
C SER A 119 -21.07 -2.77 8.14
N ALA A 120 -21.83 -1.79 8.60
CA ALA A 120 -21.66 -0.38 8.30
C ALA A 120 -21.24 0.35 9.58
N GLU A 121 -20.10 1.04 9.51
CA GLU A 121 -19.56 1.80 10.62
C GLU A 121 -19.80 3.29 10.40
N ALA A 122 -20.31 3.98 11.42
CA ALA A 122 -20.34 5.43 11.44
C ALA A 122 -18.94 5.99 11.75
N SER A 123 -18.12 6.26 10.73
CA SER A 123 -16.84 6.91 10.95
C SER A 123 -17.01 8.30 11.58
N PHE A 124 -16.44 8.47 12.77
CA PHE A 124 -16.12 9.75 13.42
C PHE A 124 -17.21 10.84 13.37
N SER A 125 -18.45 10.51 13.73
CA SER A 125 -19.49 11.54 13.90
C SER A 125 -19.95 11.61 15.37
N PRO A 126 -19.87 12.78 16.06
CA PRO A 126 -20.47 12.97 17.39
C PRO A 126 -22.00 12.78 17.43
N PHE A 127 -22.60 12.45 16.29
CA PHE A 127 -24.02 12.26 16.06
C PHE A 127 -24.52 10.83 16.26
N ALA A 128 -23.62 9.85 16.50
CA ALA A 128 -24.02 8.47 16.81
C ALA A 128 -24.84 8.34 18.12
N LYS A 129 -24.79 9.35 19.01
CA LYS A 129 -25.47 9.29 20.31
C LYS A 129 -27.01 9.36 20.24
N ASN A 130 -27.62 9.82 19.14
CA ASN A 130 -29.07 10.06 19.05
C ASN A 130 -29.70 9.55 17.74
N LEU A 131 -29.20 8.46 17.17
CA LEU A 131 -29.83 7.84 16.00
C LEU A 131 -31.09 7.09 16.43
N GLY A 132 -32.24 7.50 15.90
CA GLY A 132 -33.49 6.76 16.02
C GLY A 132 -33.43 5.41 15.31
N ASP A 133 -34.48 4.61 15.47
CA ASP A 133 -34.48 3.23 14.98
C ASP A 133 -34.93 3.08 13.53
N GLN A 134 -35.24 4.17 12.82
CA GLN A 134 -35.71 4.15 11.42
C GLN A 134 -34.63 4.55 10.41
N PHE A 135 -34.48 3.73 9.37
CA PHE A 135 -33.46 3.85 8.32
C PHE A 135 -34.06 3.66 6.93
N GLU A 136 -33.40 4.19 5.91
CA GLU A 136 -33.56 3.77 4.51
C GLU A 136 -32.34 2.93 4.13
N ILE A 137 -32.52 1.93 3.28
CA ILE A 137 -31.43 1.13 2.74
C ILE A 137 -31.27 1.47 1.27
N TRP A 138 -30.03 1.75 0.87
CA TRP A 138 -29.63 2.08 -0.48
C TRP A 138 -28.51 1.14 -0.94
N LEU A 139 -28.48 0.81 -2.22
CA LEU A 139 -27.32 0.20 -2.86
C LEU A 139 -26.58 1.24 -3.68
N GLU A 140 -25.26 1.22 -3.62
CA GLU A 140 -24.40 2.04 -4.46
C GLU A 140 -23.58 1.14 -5.38
N ALA A 141 -23.76 1.27 -6.70
CA ALA A 141 -22.92 0.62 -7.69
C ALA A 141 -21.83 1.60 -8.15
N HIS A 142 -20.57 1.18 -8.04
CA HIS A 142 -19.44 1.98 -8.47
C HIS A 142 -19.10 1.67 -9.93
N LEU A 143 -19.17 2.68 -10.81
CA LEU A 143 -18.59 2.58 -12.15
C LEU A 143 -17.14 3.02 -12.10
N PHE A 144 -16.24 2.02 -12.08
CA PHE A 144 -14.79 2.26 -12.11
C PHE A 144 -14.34 3.10 -13.32
N PHE A 145 -15.04 3.00 -14.45
CA PHE A 145 -14.62 3.66 -15.70
C PHE A 145 -15.05 5.13 -15.84
N GLU A 146 -16.08 5.59 -15.12
CA GLU A 146 -16.56 6.98 -15.21
C GLU A 146 -16.33 7.79 -13.93
N ASN A 147 -15.75 7.17 -12.89
CA ASN A 147 -15.68 7.75 -11.54
C ASN A 147 -17.05 8.27 -11.06
N LYS A 148 -18.12 7.54 -11.43
CA LYS A 148 -19.50 7.81 -11.04
C LYS A 148 -20.01 6.67 -10.19
N SER A 149 -20.76 7.01 -9.16
CA SER A 149 -21.55 6.04 -8.43
C SER A 149 -23.03 6.27 -8.71
N TYR A 150 -23.78 5.17 -8.78
CA TYR A 150 -25.23 5.22 -8.88
C TYR A 150 -25.82 4.65 -7.60
N ARG A 151 -26.66 5.43 -6.95
CA ARG A 151 -27.36 5.05 -5.72
C ARG A 151 -28.80 4.70 -6.02
N PHE A 152 -29.26 3.61 -5.42
CA PHE A 152 -30.59 3.06 -5.63
C PHE A 152 -31.26 2.82 -4.29
N LYS A 153 -32.45 3.40 -4.09
CA LYS A 153 -33.23 3.18 -2.87
C LYS A 153 -33.83 1.77 -2.94
N VAL A 154 -33.51 0.92 -1.97
CA VAL A 154 -33.99 -0.47 -1.91
C VAL A 154 -34.92 -0.73 -0.73
N SER A 155 -35.10 0.23 0.18
CA SER A 155 -36.20 0.24 1.16
C SER A 155 -36.76 1.66 1.36
N ASN A 156 -38.08 1.78 1.58
CA ASN A 156 -38.68 3.06 2.00
C ASN A 156 -38.51 3.32 3.49
N SER A 157 -38.49 2.26 4.30
CA SER A 157 -38.14 2.28 5.72
C SER A 157 -37.62 0.90 6.19
N ALA A 158 -36.73 0.90 7.18
CA ALA A 158 -36.17 -0.26 7.86
C ALA A 158 -36.01 0.09 9.35
N VAL A 159 -36.19 -0.89 10.25
CA VAL A 159 -36.10 -0.70 11.70
C VAL A 159 -35.04 -1.63 12.29
N VAL A 160 -34.41 -1.23 13.40
CA VAL A 160 -33.51 -2.15 14.14
C VAL A 160 -34.29 -3.39 14.59
N GLY A 161 -33.71 -4.58 14.39
CA GLY A 161 -34.33 -5.87 14.64
C GLY A 161 -35.24 -6.36 13.50
N ASN A 162 -35.70 -5.47 12.61
CA ASN A 162 -36.58 -5.84 11.50
C ASN A 162 -36.47 -4.88 10.31
N VAL A 163 -36.07 -5.39 9.15
CA VAL A 163 -36.30 -4.68 7.89
C VAL A 163 -37.80 -4.82 7.62
N GLY A 164 -38.61 -3.80 7.95
CA GLY A 164 -40.07 -3.88 7.98
C GLY A 164 -40.73 -4.51 6.74
N GLN A 165 -42.03 -4.82 6.85
CA GLN A 165 -42.86 -5.38 5.76
C GLN A 165 -42.55 -4.75 4.40
N PRO A 166 -42.65 -5.50 3.26
CA PRO A 166 -42.21 -5.07 1.95
C PRO A 166 -42.75 -3.69 1.60
N SER A 167 -41.96 -2.67 1.87
CA SER A 167 -42.18 -1.40 1.23
C SER A 167 -41.72 -1.63 -0.19
N LEU A 168 -42.67 -1.63 -1.13
CA LEU A 168 -42.35 -1.73 -2.55
C LEU A 168 -41.19 -0.75 -2.80
N ALA A 169 -40.04 -1.27 -3.25
CA ALA A 169 -39.02 -0.41 -3.79
C ALA A 169 -39.75 0.48 -4.81
N ARG A 170 -39.63 1.80 -4.64
CA ARG A 170 -40.24 2.70 -5.62
C ARG A 170 -39.71 2.31 -7.00
N HIS A 171 -40.53 2.48 -8.03
CA HIS A 171 -40.02 2.38 -9.38
C HIS A 171 -38.78 3.27 -9.51
N TRP A 172 -37.78 2.78 -10.22
CA TRP A 172 -36.62 3.59 -10.54
C TRP A 172 -37.11 4.85 -11.25
N THR A 173 -36.50 5.98 -10.90
CA THR A 173 -36.68 7.16 -11.74
C THR A 173 -36.13 6.84 -13.12
N ALA A 174 -36.59 7.56 -14.13
CA ALA A 174 -36.05 7.40 -15.49
C ALA A 174 -34.51 7.55 -15.50
N ASP A 175 -33.94 8.38 -14.62
CA ASP A 175 -32.50 8.59 -14.53
C ASP A 175 -31.76 7.44 -13.85
N GLU A 176 -32.34 6.83 -12.81
CA GLU A 176 -31.79 5.61 -12.19
C GLU A 176 -31.83 4.43 -13.17
N GLN A 177 -32.93 4.24 -13.91
CA GLN A 177 -33.04 3.21 -14.94
C GLN A 177 -32.00 3.43 -16.05
N LYS A 178 -31.85 4.65 -16.57
CA LYS A 178 -30.79 4.98 -17.53
C LYS A 178 -29.40 4.69 -16.98
N GLY A 179 -29.16 5.00 -15.70
CA GLY A 179 -27.89 4.71 -15.02
C GLY A 179 -27.61 3.22 -14.97
N ILE A 180 -28.63 2.40 -14.72
CA ILE A 180 -28.52 0.94 -14.66
C ILE A 180 -28.34 0.33 -16.03
N ASP A 181 -29.12 0.74 -17.03
CA ASP A 181 -28.96 0.27 -18.40
C ASP A 181 -27.55 0.62 -18.91
N ARG A 182 -27.05 1.81 -18.56
CA ARG A 182 -25.68 2.25 -18.86
C ARG A 182 -24.64 1.37 -18.16
N TRP A 183 -24.83 1.09 -16.87
CA TRP A 183 -23.95 0.21 -16.10
C TRP A 183 -23.96 -1.23 -16.65
N GLN A 184 -25.13 -1.77 -16.97
CA GLN A 184 -25.27 -3.13 -17.51
C GLN A 184 -24.50 -3.25 -18.81
N LYS A 185 -24.65 -2.26 -19.70
CA LYS A 185 -23.87 -2.18 -20.94
C LYS A 185 -22.36 -2.09 -20.69
N SER A 186 -21.90 -1.33 -19.69
CA SER A 186 -20.46 -1.13 -19.47
C SER A 186 -19.73 -2.39 -18.98
N VAL A 187 -20.45 -3.34 -18.37
CA VAL A 187 -19.90 -4.59 -17.82
C VAL A 187 -20.26 -5.83 -18.66
N THR A 188 -21.14 -5.67 -19.64
CA THR A 188 -21.50 -6.73 -20.59
C THR A 188 -20.43 -6.81 -21.68
N PRO A 189 -19.81 -8.00 -21.89
CA PRO A 189 -18.88 -8.19 -23.00
C PRO A 189 -19.55 -7.86 -24.34
N PRO A 190 -18.79 -7.37 -25.33
CA PRO A 190 -19.34 -7.14 -26.66
C PRO A 190 -19.84 -8.45 -27.28
N PRO A 191 -20.75 -8.38 -28.27
CA PRO A 191 -21.19 -9.56 -29.03
C PRO A 191 -20.00 -10.21 -29.76
N PRO A 192 -20.18 -11.38 -30.40
CA PRO A 192 -19.13 -11.96 -31.25
C PRO A 192 -18.54 -10.94 -32.23
N PRO A 193 -17.23 -11.00 -32.52
CA PRO A 193 -16.59 -10.07 -33.45
C PRO A 193 -17.30 -9.94 -34.80
N PRO A 194 -17.28 -8.74 -35.42
CA PRO A 194 -17.80 -8.57 -36.77
C PRO A 194 -16.95 -9.35 -37.78
N SER A 195 -17.50 -9.55 -38.99
CA SER A 195 -16.79 -10.23 -40.07
C SER A 195 -15.41 -9.60 -40.34
N GLY A 196 -14.41 -10.44 -40.63
CA GLY A 196 -13.01 -10.03 -40.84
C GLY A 196 -12.22 -9.78 -39.56
N HIS A 197 -12.87 -9.75 -38.40
CA HIS A 197 -12.22 -9.64 -37.10
C HIS A 197 -12.20 -10.97 -36.36
N VAL A 198 -11.14 -11.19 -35.58
CA VAL A 198 -10.96 -12.38 -34.75
C VAL A 198 -10.82 -11.99 -33.28
N ALA A 199 -11.51 -12.74 -32.41
CA ALA A 199 -11.37 -12.58 -30.97
C ALA A 199 -9.93 -12.89 -30.55
N ILE A 200 -9.42 -12.13 -29.59
CA ILE A 200 -8.04 -12.26 -29.12
C ILE A 200 -7.96 -13.37 -28.09
N SER A 201 -7.17 -14.40 -28.40
CA SER A 201 -6.82 -15.49 -27.48
C SER A 201 -5.64 -15.10 -26.58
N PRO A 202 -5.36 -15.85 -25.50
CA PRO A 202 -4.16 -15.66 -24.69
C PRO A 202 -2.86 -15.69 -25.52
N ASP A 203 -2.80 -16.55 -26.54
CA ASP A 203 -1.60 -16.74 -27.38
C ASP A 203 -1.48 -15.72 -28.53
N THR A 204 -2.51 -14.91 -28.75
CA THR A 204 -2.49 -13.88 -29.78
C THR A 204 -1.46 -12.82 -29.41
N LYS A 205 -0.38 -12.72 -30.19
CA LYS A 205 0.65 -11.69 -29.98
C LYS A 205 0.11 -10.32 -30.40
N LEU A 206 -0.09 -9.45 -29.42
CA LEU A 206 -0.44 -8.04 -29.62
C LEU A 206 0.82 -7.18 -29.52
N LEU A 207 0.87 -6.11 -30.30
CA LEU A 207 1.94 -5.12 -30.28
C LEU A 207 1.33 -3.74 -29.97
N PRO A 208 2.03 -2.90 -29.19
CA PRO A 208 1.70 -1.47 -29.07
C PRO A 208 1.58 -0.79 -30.43
N GLY A 209 0.57 0.05 -30.61
CA GLY A 209 0.22 0.72 -31.87
C GLY A 209 -0.76 -0.03 -32.76
N MET A 210 -1.14 -1.27 -32.42
CA MET A 210 -2.10 -2.02 -33.21
C MET A 210 -3.50 -1.41 -33.17
N PRO A 211 -4.15 -1.16 -34.33
CA PRO A 211 -5.58 -0.87 -34.37
C PRO A 211 -6.37 -2.15 -34.05
N ILE A 212 -7.33 -2.02 -33.15
CA ILE A 212 -8.19 -3.10 -32.69
C ILE A 212 -9.63 -2.60 -32.54
N LEU A 213 -10.55 -3.53 -32.32
CA LEU A 213 -11.84 -3.25 -31.70
C LEU A 213 -11.76 -3.65 -30.23
N ALA A 214 -12.22 -2.77 -29.35
CA ALA A 214 -12.32 -3.02 -27.92
C ALA A 214 -13.76 -2.84 -27.45
N GLY A 215 -14.18 -3.68 -26.51
CA GLY A 215 -15.52 -3.66 -25.94
C GLY A 215 -15.77 -2.40 -25.13
N TRP A 216 -16.83 -1.68 -25.51
CA TRP A 216 -17.32 -0.49 -24.84
C TRP A 216 -18.85 -0.51 -24.85
N MET A 217 -19.47 -0.45 -23.69
CA MET A 217 -20.93 -0.32 -23.58
C MET A 217 -21.71 -1.41 -24.36
N ALA A 218 -21.29 -2.68 -24.22
CA ALA A 218 -21.84 -3.84 -24.93
C ALA A 218 -21.71 -3.78 -26.47
N ALA A 219 -20.82 -2.93 -26.99
CA ALA A 219 -20.54 -2.80 -28.41
C ALA A 219 -19.03 -2.86 -28.69
N TRP A 220 -18.68 -3.11 -29.95
CA TRP A 220 -17.31 -3.01 -30.44
C TRP A 220 -17.00 -1.59 -30.85
N GLU A 221 -15.95 -1.00 -30.29
CA GLU A 221 -15.50 0.35 -30.63
C GLU A 221 -14.04 0.34 -31.11
N PRO A 222 -13.66 1.18 -32.09
CA PRO A 222 -12.28 1.33 -32.49
C PRO A 222 -11.39 1.79 -31.33
N ALA A 223 -10.28 1.09 -31.15
CA ALA A 223 -9.29 1.40 -30.15
C ALA A 223 -7.88 1.05 -30.66
N GLU A 224 -6.89 1.44 -29.88
CA GLU A 224 -5.49 1.18 -30.13
C GLU A 224 -4.87 0.47 -28.93
N VAL A 225 -4.02 -0.53 -29.18
CA VAL A 225 -3.19 -1.15 -28.14
C VAL A 225 -2.09 -0.17 -27.73
N ILE A 226 -2.04 0.24 -26.47
CA ILE A 226 -0.97 1.11 -25.96
C ILE A 226 0.11 0.31 -25.25
N ASP A 227 -0.28 -0.67 -24.45
CA ASP A 227 0.64 -1.54 -23.72
C ASP A 227 0.03 -2.93 -23.51
N VAL A 228 0.87 -3.95 -23.47
CA VAL A 228 0.49 -5.35 -23.19
C VAL A 228 1.24 -5.78 -21.93
N ARG A 229 0.50 -5.88 -20.82
CA ARG A 229 1.07 -6.12 -19.50
C ARG A 229 1.43 -7.59 -19.32
N LYS A 230 2.33 -7.85 -18.36
CA LYS A 230 2.80 -9.20 -18.03
C LYS A 230 1.70 -10.14 -17.51
N ASP A 231 0.67 -9.57 -16.89
CA ASP A 231 -0.53 -10.29 -16.44
C ASP A 231 -1.50 -10.64 -17.59
N GLY A 232 -1.17 -10.28 -18.83
CA GLY A 232 -1.98 -10.51 -20.02
C GLY A 232 -3.06 -9.45 -20.26
N MET A 233 -3.22 -8.48 -19.35
CA MET A 233 -4.12 -7.34 -19.54
C MET A 233 -3.55 -6.37 -20.58
N VAL A 234 -4.44 -5.69 -21.28
CA VAL A 234 -4.06 -4.80 -22.38
C VAL A 234 -4.54 -3.39 -22.05
N LEU A 235 -3.62 -2.43 -22.06
CA LEU A 235 -3.96 -1.03 -21.95
C LEU A 235 -4.36 -0.53 -23.35
N VAL A 236 -5.57 0.01 -23.46
CA VAL A 236 -6.13 0.49 -24.73
C VAL A 236 -6.45 1.97 -24.67
N LYS A 237 -6.35 2.62 -25.82
CA LYS A 237 -6.80 3.99 -26.05
C LYS A 237 -7.98 3.96 -27.00
N TYR A 238 -9.14 4.42 -26.53
CA TYR A 238 -10.30 4.63 -27.39
C TYR A 238 -10.17 5.95 -28.15
N LYS A 239 -11.05 6.17 -29.12
CA LYS A 239 -11.18 7.48 -29.73
C LYS A 239 -11.59 8.55 -28.69
N PRO A 240 -11.14 9.81 -28.82
CA PRO A 240 -11.41 10.86 -27.85
C PRO A 240 -12.90 11.13 -27.59
N GLU A 241 -13.77 10.87 -28.56
CA GLU A 241 -15.22 11.05 -28.43
C GLU A 241 -15.85 10.04 -27.46
N LEU A 242 -15.19 8.90 -27.24
CA LEU A 242 -15.62 7.87 -26.29
C LEU A 242 -14.97 8.05 -24.92
N SER A 243 -13.64 8.22 -24.90
CA SER A 243 -12.88 8.41 -23.67
C SER A 243 -11.53 9.04 -23.97
N SER A 244 -11.14 10.00 -23.13
CA SER A 244 -9.77 10.55 -23.09
C SER A 244 -8.83 9.75 -22.17
N ALA A 245 -9.35 8.81 -21.38
CA ALA A 245 -8.57 8.00 -20.47
C ALA A 245 -8.04 6.73 -21.17
N LEU A 246 -6.86 6.27 -20.73
CA LEU A 246 -6.38 4.94 -21.06
C LEU A 246 -7.08 3.91 -20.17
N ILE A 247 -7.51 2.81 -20.78
CA ILE A 247 -8.38 1.84 -20.10
C ILE A 247 -7.76 0.46 -20.23
N VAL A 248 -7.72 -0.27 -19.13
CA VAL A 248 -7.26 -1.66 -19.11
C VAL A 248 -8.41 -2.58 -19.52
N ARG A 249 -8.13 -3.52 -20.42
CA ARG A 249 -9.08 -4.51 -20.93
C ARG A 249 -8.49 -5.91 -20.87
N GLN A 250 -9.37 -6.88 -20.61
CA GLN A 250 -9.06 -8.29 -20.76
C GLN A 250 -9.08 -8.65 -22.25
N ARG A 251 -8.35 -9.70 -22.64
CA ARG A 251 -8.23 -10.12 -24.05
C ARG A 251 -9.55 -10.51 -24.71
N ASN A 252 -10.46 -11.13 -23.98
CA ASN A 252 -11.81 -11.48 -24.44
C ASN A 252 -12.71 -10.25 -24.69
N TRP A 253 -12.29 -9.05 -24.30
CA TRP A 253 -12.93 -7.78 -24.66
C TRP A 253 -12.32 -7.14 -25.90
N LEU A 254 -11.40 -7.82 -26.57
CA LEU A 254 -10.65 -7.28 -27.69
C LEU A 254 -10.82 -8.17 -28.91
N SER A 255 -10.84 -7.53 -30.07
CA SER A 255 -10.86 -8.18 -31.36
C SER A 255 -9.94 -7.45 -32.32
N VAL A 256 -9.34 -8.15 -33.25
CA VAL A 256 -8.38 -7.58 -34.20
C VAL A 256 -8.69 -8.06 -35.61
N GLU A 257 -8.48 -7.19 -36.59
CA GLU A 257 -8.66 -7.57 -37.99
C GLU A 257 -7.58 -8.59 -38.41
N ALA A 258 -7.97 -9.59 -39.19
CA ALA A 258 -7.06 -10.65 -39.62
C ALA A 258 -5.82 -10.11 -40.39
N THR A 259 -6.01 -9.06 -41.18
CA THR A 259 -4.97 -8.37 -41.97
C THR A 259 -3.94 -7.66 -41.07
N VAL A 260 -4.37 -7.10 -39.95
CA VAL A 260 -3.51 -6.45 -38.95
C VAL A 260 -2.63 -7.50 -38.28
N LEU A 261 -3.17 -8.67 -37.93
CA LEU A 261 -2.39 -9.79 -37.39
C LEU A 261 -1.36 -10.32 -38.41
N GLN A 262 -1.68 -10.34 -39.69
CA GLN A 262 -0.73 -10.72 -40.73
C GLN A 262 0.40 -9.70 -40.82
N THR A 263 0.06 -8.40 -40.83
CA THR A 263 1.03 -7.30 -40.83
C THR A 263 1.94 -7.37 -39.61
N ALA A 264 1.40 -7.68 -38.44
CA ALA A 264 2.17 -7.86 -37.20
C ALA A 264 3.26 -8.92 -37.29
N LYS A 265 3.00 -9.98 -38.06
CA LYS A 265 3.94 -11.08 -38.27
C LYS A 265 5.02 -10.71 -39.27
N THR A 266 4.67 -9.98 -40.32
CA THR A 266 5.59 -9.66 -41.43
C THR A 266 6.38 -8.38 -41.21
N ASP A 267 5.79 -7.40 -40.54
CA ASP A 267 6.33 -6.04 -40.38
C ASP A 267 5.88 -5.43 -39.05
N PRO A 268 6.38 -5.95 -37.90
CA PRO A 268 5.99 -5.48 -36.58
C PRO A 268 6.37 -4.02 -36.31
N ALA A 269 7.39 -3.48 -37.00
CA ALA A 269 7.89 -2.13 -36.81
C ALA A 269 6.92 -1.03 -37.29
N LYS A 270 5.92 -1.41 -38.10
CA LYS A 270 4.82 -0.51 -38.49
C LYS A 270 3.94 -0.07 -37.33
N PHE A 271 3.91 -0.83 -36.24
CA PHE A 271 3.08 -0.50 -35.09
C PHE A 271 3.92 0.28 -34.07
N GLN A 272 3.51 1.53 -33.83
CA GLN A 272 4.04 2.36 -32.76
C GLN A 272 2.86 2.99 -32.03
N PRO A 273 2.86 2.95 -30.68
CA PRO A 273 1.74 3.48 -29.92
C PRO A 273 1.69 5.01 -30.07
N SER A 274 0.49 5.54 -30.19
CA SER A 274 0.23 6.98 -30.34
C SER A 274 0.54 7.78 -29.08
N VAL A 275 0.74 7.11 -27.95
CA VAL A 275 1.17 7.70 -26.68
C VAL A 275 2.17 6.79 -25.98
N LYS A 276 3.11 7.40 -25.26
CA LYS A 276 4.04 6.67 -24.38
C LYS A 276 3.43 6.58 -22.98
N VAL A 277 3.71 5.49 -22.27
CA VAL A 277 3.29 5.29 -20.88
C VAL A 277 4.45 4.73 -20.07
N LEU A 278 4.44 4.95 -18.76
CA LEU A 278 5.34 4.23 -17.85
C LEU A 278 4.98 2.75 -17.81
N PRO A 279 5.92 1.85 -17.44
CA PRO A 279 5.61 0.45 -17.18
C PRO A 279 4.45 0.30 -16.18
N ASN A 280 3.40 -0.44 -16.55
CA ASN A 280 2.15 -0.57 -15.79
C ASN A 280 1.39 0.75 -15.51
N GLY A 281 1.84 1.86 -16.09
CA GLY A 281 1.22 3.17 -15.98
C GLY A 281 -0.17 3.21 -16.64
N MET A 282 -0.93 4.25 -16.30
CA MET A 282 -2.25 4.52 -16.87
C MET A 282 -2.36 5.93 -17.46
N LEU A 283 -1.30 6.72 -17.38
CA LEU A 283 -1.25 8.09 -17.89
C LEU A 283 -0.29 8.17 -19.07
N PRO A 284 -0.69 8.85 -20.17
CA PRO A 284 0.24 9.27 -21.20
C PRO A 284 1.38 10.11 -20.60
N VAL A 285 2.62 9.80 -20.99
CA VAL A 285 3.79 10.63 -20.73
C VAL A 285 3.92 11.58 -21.92
N SER A 286 3.69 12.87 -21.69
CA SER A 286 3.82 13.92 -22.70
C SER A 286 5.28 14.19 -23.04
N ASP A 287 5.54 14.87 -24.15
CA ASP A 287 6.90 15.09 -24.65
C ASP A 287 7.78 15.96 -23.75
N ASP A 288 7.19 16.76 -22.86
CA ASP A 288 7.89 17.57 -21.84
C ASP A 288 8.30 16.74 -20.61
N LEU A 289 7.77 15.53 -20.46
CA LEU A 289 8.05 14.63 -19.35
C LEU A 289 8.98 13.50 -19.76
N VAL A 290 9.86 13.12 -18.85
CA VAL A 290 10.83 12.04 -19.02
C VAL A 290 10.61 11.02 -17.90
N PRO A 291 10.47 9.71 -18.20
CA PRO A 291 10.53 8.66 -17.18
C PRO A 291 11.80 8.79 -16.33
N LEU A 292 11.66 8.62 -15.02
CA LEU A 292 12.79 8.78 -14.12
C LEU A 292 13.65 7.50 -14.10
N GLU A 293 14.81 7.56 -14.75
CA GLU A 293 15.77 6.46 -14.75
C GLU A 293 16.45 6.28 -13.38
N ASN A 294 16.84 5.06 -13.06
CA ASN A 294 17.41 4.70 -11.75
C ASN A 294 18.70 5.47 -11.41
N ASP A 295 19.50 5.80 -12.43
CA ASP A 295 20.77 6.54 -12.31
C ASP A 295 20.61 8.06 -12.39
N THR A 296 19.39 8.58 -12.57
CA THR A 296 19.15 10.02 -12.65
C THR A 296 19.65 10.68 -11.35
N PRO A 297 20.61 11.63 -11.42
CA PRO A 297 21.10 12.30 -10.22
C PRO A 297 20.03 13.26 -9.72
N LEU A 298 19.50 12.97 -8.53
CA LEU A 298 18.47 13.77 -7.87
C LEU A 298 19.08 14.47 -6.67
N VAL A 299 18.46 15.57 -6.25
CA VAL A 299 18.83 16.29 -5.02
C VAL A 299 17.59 16.52 -4.17
N LYS A 300 17.79 16.85 -2.90
CA LYS A 300 16.67 17.24 -2.03
C LYS A 300 16.00 18.49 -2.62
N GLY A 301 14.68 18.46 -2.74
CA GLY A 301 13.86 19.53 -3.32
C GLY A 301 13.63 19.43 -4.82
N THR A 302 14.17 18.42 -5.51
CA THR A 302 13.89 18.23 -6.94
C THR A 302 12.38 18.05 -7.19
N PRO A 303 11.76 18.86 -8.07
CA PRO A 303 10.38 18.66 -8.47
C PRO A 303 10.27 17.47 -9.42
N LEU A 304 9.31 16.60 -9.16
CA LEU A 304 8.93 15.46 -9.99
C LEU A 304 7.40 15.48 -10.18
N ARG A 305 6.90 14.59 -11.04
CA ARG A 305 5.46 14.30 -11.11
C ARG A 305 5.21 12.82 -10.82
N MET A 306 4.09 12.57 -10.16
CA MET A 306 3.56 11.22 -9.95
C MET A 306 2.09 11.17 -10.38
N ALA A 307 1.66 10.01 -10.87
CA ALA A 307 0.26 9.81 -11.23
C ALA A 307 -0.64 9.93 -10.00
N LEU A 308 -1.67 10.79 -10.08
CA LEU A 308 -2.73 10.91 -9.08
C LEU A 308 -4.08 10.96 -9.81
N GLY A 309 -4.80 9.84 -9.76
CA GLY A 309 -6.03 9.69 -10.55
C GLY A 309 -5.73 9.77 -12.05
N ASN A 310 -6.30 10.77 -12.72
CA ASN A 310 -6.16 10.99 -14.17
C ASN A 310 -5.14 12.09 -14.54
N LYS A 311 -4.28 12.54 -13.61
CA LYS A 311 -3.30 13.61 -13.86
C LYS A 311 -1.92 13.32 -13.29
N TRP A 312 -0.91 13.97 -13.89
CA TRP A 312 0.44 14.07 -13.33
C TRP A 312 0.48 15.16 -12.25
N ALA A 313 0.44 14.76 -10.98
CA ALA A 313 0.45 15.69 -9.87
C ALA A 313 1.91 15.99 -9.42
N PRO A 314 2.18 17.25 -9.02
CA PRO A 314 3.51 17.65 -8.58
C PRO A 314 3.86 17.04 -7.22
N VAL A 315 5.11 16.56 -7.13
CA VAL A 315 5.70 16.04 -5.91
C VAL A 315 7.14 16.54 -5.77
N THR A 316 7.60 16.70 -4.54
CA THR A 316 8.95 17.18 -4.24
C THR A 316 9.77 16.07 -3.59
N VAL A 317 11.01 15.84 -4.04
CA VAL A 317 11.94 14.90 -3.40
C VAL A 317 12.35 15.43 -2.03
N VAL A 318 12.12 14.66 -0.97
CA VAL A 318 12.49 15.02 0.40
C VAL A 318 13.78 14.32 0.83
N LYS A 319 13.95 13.06 0.44
CA LYS A 319 15.11 12.22 0.78
C LYS A 319 15.38 11.20 -0.32
N LEU A 320 16.65 10.93 -0.58
CA LEU A 320 17.10 9.79 -1.39
C LEU A 320 17.38 8.63 -0.44
N LEU A 321 16.80 7.47 -0.69
CA LEU A 321 16.95 6.30 0.17
C LEU A 321 18.10 5.43 -0.33
N VAL A 322 18.72 4.71 0.60
CA VAL A 322 19.90 3.87 0.31
C VAL A 322 19.56 2.70 -0.63
N ASP A 323 18.30 2.25 -0.62
CA ASP A 323 17.78 1.20 -1.49
C ASP A 323 17.42 1.70 -2.91
N GLY A 324 17.74 2.94 -3.25
CA GLY A 324 17.49 3.55 -4.56
C GLY A 324 16.10 4.17 -4.73
N ARG A 325 15.18 3.98 -3.78
CA ARG A 325 13.89 4.68 -3.76
C ARG A 325 14.06 6.15 -3.41
N VAL A 326 12.99 6.91 -3.61
CA VAL A 326 12.91 8.32 -3.26
C VAL A 326 11.74 8.56 -2.31
N ARG A 327 12.00 9.30 -1.23
CA ARG A 327 10.93 9.83 -0.40
C ARG A 327 10.40 11.10 -1.04
N ILE A 328 9.12 11.11 -1.37
CA ILE A 328 8.44 12.23 -1.99
C ILE A 328 7.43 12.87 -1.04
N ARG A 329 7.16 14.15 -1.26
CA ARG A 329 6.06 14.90 -0.65
C ARG A 329 5.10 15.37 -1.74
N TRP A 330 3.81 15.27 -1.49
CA TRP A 330 2.80 15.78 -2.40
C TRP A 330 2.65 17.30 -2.26
N ASP A 331 2.78 18.04 -3.37
CA ASP A 331 2.72 19.51 -3.34
C ASP A 331 1.27 20.04 -3.29
N GLU A 332 0.27 19.26 -3.72
CA GLU A 332 -1.12 19.72 -3.87
C GLU A 332 -2.14 18.99 -2.96
N ARG A 333 -1.71 18.01 -2.15
CA ARG A 333 -2.62 17.08 -1.47
C ARG A 333 -2.73 17.40 0.03
N LYS A 334 -3.89 17.91 0.47
CA LYS A 334 -4.15 18.23 1.88
C LYS A 334 -4.06 16.98 2.77
N GLY A 335 -3.24 17.04 3.82
CA GLY A 335 -3.20 16.03 4.89
C GLY A 335 -2.28 14.84 4.67
N HIS A 336 -1.30 14.92 3.76
CA HIS A 336 -0.43 13.79 3.43
C HIS A 336 0.95 13.82 4.09
N ALA A 337 1.39 12.63 4.48
CA ALA A 337 2.74 12.32 4.93
C ALA A 337 3.65 12.05 3.72
N ASP A 338 4.95 12.14 3.95
CA ASP A 338 5.95 11.75 2.96
C ASP A 338 5.81 10.25 2.61
N GLU A 339 5.99 9.90 1.34
CA GLU A 339 5.84 8.54 0.83
C GLU A 339 7.14 8.06 0.17
N ASP A 340 7.55 6.82 0.46
CA ASP A 340 8.69 6.19 -0.18
C ASP A 340 8.24 5.49 -1.47
N LYS A 341 8.79 5.91 -2.61
CA LYS A 341 8.40 5.43 -3.93
C LYS A 341 9.59 4.91 -4.73
N PRO A 342 9.40 3.85 -5.53
CA PRO A 342 10.35 3.51 -6.57
C PRO A 342 10.35 4.60 -7.66
N ARG A 343 11.46 4.70 -8.39
CA ARG A 343 11.65 5.72 -9.43
C ARG A 343 10.84 5.44 -10.69
N ASP A 344 10.55 4.17 -10.99
CA ASP A 344 9.82 3.72 -12.19
C ASP A 344 8.37 4.21 -12.29
N GLY A 345 7.79 4.68 -11.19
CA GLY A 345 6.47 5.32 -11.15
C GLY A 345 6.48 6.85 -11.24
N LEU A 346 7.66 7.46 -11.44
CA LEU A 346 7.87 8.91 -11.43
C LEU A 346 8.32 9.40 -12.80
N VAL A 347 7.97 10.65 -13.09
CA VAL A 347 8.49 11.38 -14.24
C VAL A 347 9.08 12.71 -13.81
N ILE A 348 10.02 13.22 -14.59
CA ILE A 348 10.67 14.51 -14.40
C ILE A 348 10.44 15.39 -15.62
N GLU A 349 10.22 16.68 -15.41
CA GLU A 349 10.14 17.64 -16.51
C GLU A 349 11.52 17.82 -17.15
N LYS A 350 11.58 17.89 -18.49
CA LYS A 350 12.84 18.10 -19.24
C LYS A 350 13.63 19.32 -18.78
N GLU A 351 12.92 20.39 -18.44
CA GLU A 351 13.51 21.62 -17.90
C GLU A 351 14.18 21.36 -16.54
N THR A 352 13.49 20.65 -15.64
CA THR A 352 14.05 20.27 -14.33
C THR A 352 15.26 19.36 -14.50
N LEU A 353 15.19 18.37 -15.41
CA LEU A 353 16.30 17.47 -15.70
C LEU A 353 17.52 18.23 -16.25
N THR A 354 17.29 19.32 -16.98
CA THR A 354 18.35 20.21 -17.46
C THR A 354 18.94 21.02 -16.31
N ALA A 355 18.09 21.61 -15.47
CA ALA A 355 18.50 22.39 -14.30
C ALA A 355 19.31 21.56 -13.28
N LEU A 356 19.04 20.26 -13.15
CA LEU A 356 19.83 19.35 -12.30
C LEU A 356 21.29 19.21 -12.75
N LYS A 357 21.60 19.51 -14.01
CA LYS A 357 22.97 19.45 -14.56
C LYS A 357 23.75 20.73 -14.32
N GLU A 358 23.09 21.80 -13.87
CA GLU A 358 23.74 23.08 -13.59
C GLU A 358 24.51 23.05 -12.26
N PRO A 359 25.66 23.73 -12.16
CA PRO A 359 26.32 23.95 -10.88
C PRO A 359 25.38 24.67 -9.90
N GLY A 360 25.34 24.21 -8.65
CA GLY A 360 24.49 24.80 -7.61
C GLY A 360 23.02 24.34 -7.62
N ALA A 361 22.68 23.30 -8.39
CA ALA A 361 21.31 22.77 -8.44
C ALA A 361 20.78 22.34 -7.07
N ALA A 362 21.63 21.75 -6.22
CA ALA A 362 21.24 21.31 -4.87
C ALA A 362 20.71 22.47 -4.01
N GLU A 363 21.41 23.61 -4.03
CA GLU A 363 21.03 24.81 -3.28
C GLU A 363 19.75 25.43 -3.85
N LYS A 364 19.62 25.51 -5.19
CA LYS A 364 18.42 26.02 -5.86
C LYS A 364 17.18 25.21 -5.48
N PHE A 365 17.29 23.88 -5.50
CA PHE A 365 16.14 23.00 -5.23
C PHE A 365 15.83 22.88 -3.73
N ALA A 366 16.81 23.00 -2.85
CA ALA A 366 16.60 22.89 -1.40
C ALA A 366 15.54 23.86 -0.85
N ALA A 367 15.41 25.06 -1.43
CA ALA A 367 14.40 26.05 -1.03
C ALA A 367 12.96 25.53 -1.21
N ARG A 368 12.73 24.69 -2.23
CA ARG A 368 11.39 24.15 -2.55
C ARG A 368 10.82 23.27 -1.45
N VAL A 369 11.66 22.55 -0.69
CA VAL A 369 11.16 21.70 0.41
C VAL A 369 10.44 22.55 1.46
N ASN A 370 10.95 23.75 1.75
CA ASN A 370 10.35 24.66 2.71
C ASN A 370 9.13 25.38 2.11
N GLU A 371 9.17 25.75 0.83
CA GLU A 371 8.02 26.35 0.15
C GLU A 371 6.83 25.39 0.04
N SER A 372 7.07 24.11 -0.27
CA SER A 372 6.04 23.06 -0.27
C SER A 372 5.34 22.92 1.09
N THR A 373 6.02 23.29 2.19
CA THR A 373 5.42 23.35 3.53
C THR A 373 4.69 24.66 3.81
N ALA A 374 5.02 25.76 3.13
CA ALA A 374 4.50 27.10 3.37
C ALA A 374 3.24 27.43 2.52
N THR A 375 3.09 26.86 1.32
CA THR A 375 1.96 27.17 0.42
C THR A 375 0.59 26.75 0.98
N PHE A 376 0.56 25.82 1.94
CA PHE A 376 -0.63 25.51 2.72
C PHE A 376 -0.71 26.40 3.96
N GLY A 377 -1.08 27.66 3.72
CA GLY A 377 -1.28 28.68 4.74
C GLY A 377 -2.16 28.18 5.91
N GLY A 378 -1.60 28.35 7.10
CA GLY A 378 -2.07 27.82 8.36
C GLY A 378 -0.97 26.92 8.91
N GLN A 379 -0.44 27.23 10.09
CA GLN A 379 0.28 26.23 10.87
C GLN A 379 -0.63 25.02 10.92
N THR A 380 -0.36 24.03 10.06
CA THR A 380 -0.89 22.70 10.28
C THR A 380 -0.29 22.37 11.64
N PRO A 381 -1.06 22.24 12.73
CA PRO A 381 -0.47 21.69 13.94
C PRO A 381 0.14 20.39 13.44
N GLN A 382 1.48 20.28 13.45
CA GLN A 382 2.16 19.05 13.07
C GLN A 382 1.34 17.97 13.73
N ARG A 383 0.66 17.13 12.95
CA ARG A 383 -0.18 16.09 13.51
C ARG A 383 0.83 15.28 14.31
N GLN A 384 0.86 15.48 15.64
CA GLN A 384 1.93 14.95 16.48
C GLN A 384 2.04 13.50 16.08
N ARG A 385 3.18 13.11 15.48
CA ARG A 385 3.36 11.73 15.05
C ARG A 385 2.98 10.89 16.25
N GLN A 386 2.11 9.90 16.06
CA GLN A 386 1.70 9.05 17.18
C GLN A 386 2.91 8.20 17.55
N LEU A 387 3.75 8.74 18.42
CA LEU A 387 4.96 8.08 18.87
C LEU A 387 4.53 6.87 19.68
N LYS A 388 5.11 5.72 19.34
CA LYS A 388 5.02 4.56 20.23
C LYS A 388 5.84 4.90 21.48
N GLN A 389 5.21 4.72 22.63
CA GLN A 389 5.79 5.07 23.92
C GLN A 389 6.38 3.81 24.56
N TYR A 390 7.71 3.71 24.55
CA TYR A 390 8.45 2.63 25.21
C TYR A 390 9.43 3.23 26.23
N PRO A 391 8.92 3.84 27.31
CA PRO A 391 9.78 4.47 28.31
C PRO A 391 10.74 3.45 28.90
N ILE A 392 12.01 3.82 29.04
CA ILE A 392 13.05 2.99 29.64
C ILE A 392 12.72 2.79 31.12
N LYS A 393 12.21 1.60 31.45
CA LYS A 393 11.93 1.18 32.84
C LYS A 393 12.94 0.15 33.37
N LEU A 394 13.79 -0.37 32.49
CA LEU A 394 14.82 -1.34 32.83
C LEU A 394 16.13 -0.62 33.16
N ALA A 395 16.97 -1.25 33.99
CA ALA A 395 18.33 -0.80 34.19
C ALA A 395 19.08 -0.80 32.84
N ILE A 396 19.69 0.33 32.51
CA ILE A 396 20.49 0.49 31.29
C ILE A 396 21.76 -0.36 31.46
N PRO A 397 22.09 -1.26 30.51
CA PRO A 397 23.33 -2.03 30.56
C PRO A 397 24.55 -1.12 30.66
N THR A 398 25.58 -1.52 31.41
CA THR A 398 26.80 -0.70 31.58
C THR A 398 27.56 -0.44 30.26
N THR A 399 27.30 -1.26 29.24
CA THR A 399 27.84 -1.12 27.89
C THR A 399 27.09 -0.10 27.03
N ALA A 400 25.92 0.37 27.46
CA ALA A 400 25.06 1.27 26.69
C ALA A 400 24.83 2.61 27.40
N VAL A 401 24.35 3.59 26.65
CA VAL A 401 23.89 4.89 27.14
C VAL A 401 22.55 5.25 26.49
N LYS A 402 21.79 6.13 27.12
CA LYS A 402 20.54 6.65 26.56
C LYS A 402 20.84 7.48 25.31
N VAL A 403 19.99 7.35 24.28
CA VAL A 403 20.04 8.20 23.10
C VAL A 403 19.50 9.59 23.47
N THR A 404 20.28 10.62 23.17
CA THR A 404 19.94 12.03 23.35
C THR A 404 19.74 12.73 22.01
N GLU A 405 19.25 13.96 22.00
CA GLU A 405 19.13 14.77 20.77
C GLU A 405 20.48 14.95 20.04
N GLU A 406 21.57 15.04 20.80
CA GLU A 406 22.93 15.21 20.28
C GLU A 406 23.55 13.90 19.77
N THR A 407 22.92 12.76 20.03
CA THR A 407 23.44 11.46 19.61
C THR A 407 23.41 11.38 18.07
N PRO A 408 24.55 11.22 17.38
CA PRO A 408 24.55 11.07 15.94
C PRO A 408 23.91 9.73 15.60
N LEU A 409 22.84 9.75 14.79
CA LEU A 409 22.13 8.56 14.33
C LEU A 409 22.07 8.60 12.81
N GLU A 410 22.29 7.45 12.19
CA GLU A 410 22.13 7.23 10.76
C GLU A 410 21.27 5.99 10.50
N GLU A 411 20.70 5.89 9.31
CA GLU A 411 19.94 4.72 8.87
C GLU A 411 20.78 3.44 9.00
N GLY A 412 20.18 2.38 9.54
CA GLY A 412 20.84 1.13 9.89
C GLY A 412 21.55 1.11 11.24
N THR A 413 21.62 2.23 11.99
CA THR A 413 22.20 2.25 13.34
C THR A 413 21.49 1.26 14.26
N LYS A 414 22.25 0.40 14.94
CA LYS A 414 21.72 -0.55 15.93
C LYS A 414 21.51 0.14 17.27
N LEU A 415 20.29 0.05 17.78
CA LEU A 415 19.84 0.61 19.06
C LEU A 415 19.17 -0.49 19.89
N GLY A 416 19.01 -0.22 21.18
CA GLY A 416 18.20 -1.04 22.07
C GLY A 416 16.89 -0.32 22.41
N CYS A 417 15.78 -1.06 22.37
CA CYS A 417 14.49 -0.60 22.89
C CYS A 417 13.98 -1.58 23.95
N SER A 418 13.45 -1.06 25.05
CA SER A 418 12.89 -1.90 26.11
C SER A 418 11.43 -2.22 25.84
N TRP A 419 11.07 -3.51 25.87
CA TRP A 419 9.67 -3.93 25.81
C TRP A 419 9.40 -5.06 26.80
N GLY A 420 8.36 -4.89 27.62
CA GLY A 420 8.13 -5.77 28.77
C GLY A 420 9.30 -5.74 29.74
N SER A 421 9.89 -6.90 30.01
CA SER A 421 11.02 -7.07 30.95
C SER A 421 12.37 -7.28 30.26
N SER A 422 12.45 -7.06 28.94
CA SER A 422 13.64 -7.37 28.14
C SER A 422 14.07 -6.20 27.26
N TRP A 423 15.37 -6.19 26.93
CA TRP A 423 15.94 -5.36 25.88
C TRP A 423 15.87 -6.08 24.53
N TYR A 424 15.55 -5.34 23.48
CA TYR A 424 15.51 -5.83 22.11
C TYR A 424 16.33 -4.94 21.20
N ASP A 425 17.00 -5.57 20.24
CA ASP A 425 17.72 -4.88 19.18
C ASP A 425 16.71 -4.32 18.17
N VAL A 426 16.91 -3.05 17.84
CA VAL A 426 16.14 -2.32 16.83
C VAL A 426 17.09 -1.59 15.91
N SER A 427 16.71 -1.45 14.65
CA SER A 427 17.49 -0.73 13.65
C SER A 427 16.85 0.60 13.32
N VAL A 428 17.63 1.68 13.22
CA VAL A 428 17.14 2.96 12.72
C VAL A 428 16.73 2.79 11.26
N ILE A 429 15.46 3.05 10.96
CA ILE A 429 14.97 3.18 9.58
C ILE A 429 15.14 4.64 9.14
N ASP A 430 14.83 5.58 10.02
CA ASP A 430 14.93 7.00 9.70
C ASP A 430 15.07 7.88 10.93
N VAL A 431 15.70 9.04 10.74
CA VAL A 431 15.78 10.10 11.75
C VAL A 431 15.07 11.30 11.17
N HIS A 432 13.97 11.69 11.81
CA HIS A 432 13.13 12.77 11.32
C HIS A 432 13.70 14.15 11.67
N ASP A 433 13.25 15.18 10.94
CA ASP A 433 13.68 16.58 11.16
C ASP A 433 13.35 17.12 12.57
N ASP A 434 12.34 16.56 13.25
CA ASP A 434 11.97 16.88 14.64
C ASP A 434 12.78 16.08 15.69
N GLY A 435 13.76 15.31 15.25
CA GLY A 435 14.63 14.49 16.09
C GLY A 435 14.05 13.12 16.48
N THR A 436 12.78 12.84 16.17
CA THR A 436 12.18 11.52 16.42
C THR A 436 12.78 10.45 15.49
N VAL A 437 12.72 9.18 15.90
CA VAL A 437 13.42 8.09 15.20
C VAL A 437 12.42 7.01 14.82
N ARG A 438 12.35 6.68 13.53
CA ARG A 438 11.64 5.50 13.05
C ARG A 438 12.53 4.29 13.20
N ILE A 439 12.02 3.24 13.84
CA ILE A 439 12.78 2.01 14.08
C ILE A 439 12.13 0.79 13.43
N HIS A 440 12.98 -0.18 13.08
CA HIS A 440 12.63 -1.55 12.74
C HIS A 440 12.90 -2.47 13.92
N TRP A 441 11.98 -3.37 14.22
CA TRP A 441 12.21 -4.40 15.25
C TRP A 441 12.84 -5.65 14.62
N ASP A 442 14.14 -5.83 14.81
CA ASP A 442 14.94 -6.88 14.18
C ASP A 442 14.38 -8.32 14.37
N LYS A 443 13.63 -8.55 15.46
CA LYS A 443 13.01 -9.86 15.78
C LYS A 443 11.53 -9.99 15.41
N PHE A 444 10.84 -8.89 15.11
CA PHE A 444 9.36 -8.88 15.03
C PHE A 444 8.81 -8.50 13.64
N GLY A 445 9.67 -8.07 12.71
CA GLY A 445 9.30 -7.76 11.33
C GLY A 445 8.53 -6.44 11.15
N ASP A 446 8.30 -6.05 9.90
CA ASP A 446 7.94 -4.69 9.49
C ASP A 446 6.59 -4.18 10.04
N ALA A 447 5.68 -5.09 10.42
CA ALA A 447 4.40 -4.74 11.03
C ALA A 447 4.56 -4.00 12.38
N TRP A 448 5.73 -4.12 13.01
CA TRP A 448 6.04 -3.52 14.31
C TRP A 448 6.83 -2.21 14.21
N ASP A 449 7.24 -1.82 13.01
CA ASP A 449 7.94 -0.57 12.77
C ASP A 449 7.13 0.62 13.29
N GLY A 450 7.82 1.66 13.72
CA GLY A 450 7.15 2.84 14.26
C GLY A 450 8.09 3.94 14.68
N ASP A 451 7.51 5.12 14.88
CA ASP A 451 8.22 6.31 15.32
C ASP A 451 8.26 6.36 16.84
N LEU A 452 9.46 6.54 17.40
CA LEU A 452 9.72 6.67 18.82
C LEU A 452 10.45 7.98 19.08
N SER A 453 10.30 8.50 20.30
CA SER A 453 11.20 9.52 20.80
C SER A 453 12.55 8.88 21.17
N ARG A 454 13.64 9.64 21.01
CA ARG A 454 15.02 9.22 21.34
C ARG A 454 15.15 8.75 22.79
N ASP A 455 14.34 9.30 23.68
CA ASP A 455 14.34 8.96 25.09
C ASP A 455 13.85 7.52 25.40
N CYS A 456 13.26 6.84 24.42
CA CYS A 456 12.87 5.43 24.49
C CYS A 456 14.01 4.46 24.06
N LEU A 457 15.17 4.99 23.64
CA LEU A 457 16.22 4.24 22.98
C LEU A 457 17.54 4.30 23.76
N ILE A 458 18.30 3.21 23.69
CA ILE A 458 19.70 3.14 24.14
C ILE A 458 20.61 2.80 22.97
N ILE A 459 21.88 3.20 23.07
CA ILE A 459 22.92 2.88 22.10
C ILE A 459 24.13 2.29 22.82
N ASP A 460 24.72 1.24 22.24
CA ASP A 460 25.96 0.68 22.77
C ASP A 460 27.11 1.69 22.62
N LYS A 461 27.93 1.85 23.66
CA LYS A 461 29.03 2.83 23.71
C LYS A 461 30.04 2.63 22.58
N LYS A 462 30.23 1.41 22.06
CA LYS A 462 31.12 1.16 20.91
C LYS A 462 30.50 1.66 19.61
N VAL A 463 29.19 1.45 19.43
CA VAL A 463 28.45 1.96 18.26
C VAL A 463 28.45 3.49 18.27
N LEU A 464 28.17 4.09 19.44
CA LEU A 464 28.24 5.55 19.61
C LEU A 464 29.64 6.10 19.32
N ALA A 465 30.70 5.49 19.87
CA ALA A 465 32.07 5.94 19.62
C ALA A 465 32.47 5.85 18.13
N LYS A 466 31.93 4.86 17.40
CA LYS A 466 32.13 4.75 15.95
C LYS A 466 31.43 5.90 15.22
N LEU A 467 30.16 6.15 15.53
CA LEU A 467 29.37 7.21 14.91
C LEU A 467 29.98 8.59 15.20
N SER A 468 30.35 8.89 16.44
CA SER A 468 30.96 10.18 16.80
C SER A 468 32.29 10.45 16.09
N LYS A 469 33.12 9.41 15.85
CA LYS A 469 34.35 9.55 15.05
C LYS A 469 34.07 9.82 13.57
N GLN A 470 32.99 9.24 13.05
CA GLN A 470 32.54 9.44 11.68
C GLN A 470 32.02 10.87 11.47
N THR A 471 31.25 11.42 12.42
CA THR A 471 30.72 12.79 12.38
C THR A 471 31.83 13.86 12.49
N ALA A 472 32.90 13.59 13.26
CA ALA A 472 34.04 14.49 13.40
C ALA A 472 34.89 14.65 12.12
N LYS A 473 34.76 13.73 11.15
CA LYS A 473 35.48 13.77 9.87
C LYS A 473 34.76 14.61 8.80
N THR A 474 33.54 15.07 9.06
CA THR A 474 32.63 15.73 8.08
C THR A 474 32.21 17.16 8.43
N ALA A 475 32.72 17.76 9.52
CA ALA A 475 32.39 19.16 9.87
C ALA A 475 33.31 20.17 9.16
N PRO A 476 32.80 21.23 8.50
CA PRO A 476 33.63 22.28 7.90
C PRO A 476 34.17 23.19 9.01
N LYS A 477 35.49 23.30 9.13
CA LYS A 477 36.14 24.14 10.15
C LYS A 477 36.90 25.29 9.48
N GLY A 478 36.49 26.51 9.80
CA GLY A 478 37.23 27.74 9.50
C GLY A 478 38.58 27.80 10.21
N GLU A 479 39.55 28.36 9.50
CA GLU A 479 40.99 28.54 9.75
C GLU A 479 41.36 29.52 10.89
N PRO A 480 42.66 29.76 11.22
CA PRO A 480 43.89 29.02 10.83
C PRO A 480 44.89 28.78 11.99
N ALA A 481 45.82 27.83 11.83
CA ALA A 481 47.27 28.00 12.12
C ALA A 481 48.05 26.69 11.91
N THR A 482 48.86 26.68 10.84
CA THR A 482 50.19 26.05 10.67
C THR A 482 50.43 24.60 11.11
N GLY A 483 50.70 23.76 10.10
CA GLY A 483 51.40 22.48 10.26
C GLY A 483 51.28 21.63 9.00
N ALA A 484 52.24 21.75 8.09
CA ALA A 484 52.28 21.05 6.81
C ALA A 484 52.17 19.53 6.93
N SER A 485 51.30 18.92 6.12
CA SER A 485 51.65 17.71 5.35
C SER A 485 50.68 17.50 4.19
N LYS A 486 51.22 16.90 3.14
CA LYS A 486 50.77 16.85 1.75
C LYS A 486 49.46 16.10 1.51
N SER A 487 48.85 16.46 0.39
CA SER A 487 47.85 15.71 -0.35
C SER A 487 48.28 14.28 -0.74
N SER A 488 47.32 13.36 -0.69
CA SER A 488 47.18 12.15 -1.52
C SER A 488 45.74 11.66 -1.28
N ALA A 489 44.84 11.67 -2.27
CA ALA A 489 44.65 10.65 -3.31
C ALA A 489 44.31 9.25 -2.72
N ASP A 490 43.28 8.62 -3.28
CA ASP A 490 42.70 7.29 -3.04
C ASP A 490 43.60 6.29 -2.26
N GLY A 491 43.12 5.78 -1.11
CA GLY A 491 43.99 5.02 -0.18
C GLY A 491 43.34 3.91 0.64
N GLY A 492 42.26 3.27 0.17
CA GLY A 492 41.63 2.15 0.87
C GLY A 492 41.96 0.80 0.23
N PHE A 493 42.10 -0.26 1.04
CA PHE A 493 42.40 -1.60 0.52
C PHE A 493 41.19 -2.15 -0.26
N GLN A 494 41.45 -2.84 -1.36
CA GLN A 494 40.42 -3.47 -2.20
C GLN A 494 40.47 -4.99 -2.02
N LEU A 495 39.33 -5.61 -1.70
CA LEU A 495 39.17 -7.07 -1.67
C LEU A 495 38.68 -7.56 -3.03
N VAL A 496 39.47 -8.39 -3.70
CA VAL A 496 39.16 -8.97 -5.01
C VAL A 496 38.97 -10.48 -4.85
N LEU A 497 37.85 -11.00 -5.38
CA LEU A 497 37.63 -12.44 -5.50
C LEU A 497 38.25 -12.91 -6.82
N ASN A 498 39.23 -13.80 -6.73
CA ASN A 498 39.94 -14.35 -7.89
C ASN A 498 39.38 -15.70 -8.35
N GLY A 499 38.56 -16.37 -7.54
CA GLY A 499 37.95 -17.66 -7.88
C GLY A 499 37.26 -18.35 -6.71
N TYR A 500 36.41 -19.32 -7.01
CA TYR A 500 35.56 -20.01 -6.01
C TYR A 500 35.97 -21.47 -5.72
N GLY A 501 37.07 -21.94 -6.30
CA GLY A 501 37.62 -23.29 -6.07
C GLY A 501 36.59 -24.42 -6.30
N LYS A 502 36.65 -25.47 -5.49
CA LYS A 502 35.75 -26.64 -5.58
C LYS A 502 34.41 -26.45 -4.84
N ASN A 503 34.31 -25.47 -3.94
CA ASN A 503 33.15 -25.26 -3.05
C ASN A 503 32.35 -24.01 -3.42
N ARG A 504 31.82 -24.00 -4.66
CA ARG A 504 31.09 -22.87 -5.25
C ARG A 504 29.97 -22.33 -4.36
N PHE A 505 29.14 -23.20 -3.76
CA PHE A 505 28.03 -22.78 -2.91
C PHE A 505 28.47 -22.08 -1.62
N ALA A 506 29.57 -22.54 -1.01
CA ALA A 506 30.09 -21.92 0.22
C ALA A 506 30.65 -20.52 -0.06
N VAL A 507 31.33 -20.33 -1.19
CA VAL A 507 31.84 -19.02 -1.62
C VAL A 507 30.70 -18.06 -1.96
N ILE A 508 29.64 -18.51 -2.64
CA ILE A 508 28.44 -17.68 -2.92
C ILE A 508 27.83 -17.18 -1.61
N LYS A 509 27.72 -18.03 -0.59
CA LYS A 509 27.17 -17.64 0.72
C LYS A 509 28.01 -16.56 1.39
N VAL A 510 29.33 -16.69 1.35
CA VAL A 510 30.24 -15.65 1.88
C VAL A 510 30.17 -14.37 1.07
N VAL A 511 30.02 -14.45 -0.25
CA VAL A 511 29.86 -13.27 -1.11
C VAL A 511 28.55 -12.54 -0.79
N MET A 512 27.43 -13.25 -0.63
CA MET A 512 26.16 -12.66 -0.18
C MET A 512 26.30 -11.95 1.18
N GLU A 513 27.03 -12.54 2.13
CA GLU A 513 27.31 -11.90 3.42
C GLU A 513 28.19 -10.64 3.30
N ILE A 514 29.10 -10.59 2.31
CA ILE A 514 30.02 -9.47 2.11
C ILE A 514 29.37 -8.30 1.37
N THR A 515 28.57 -8.61 0.33
CA THR A 515 28.01 -7.63 -0.61
C THR A 515 26.55 -7.29 -0.34
N GLY A 516 25.82 -8.10 0.44
CA GLY A 516 24.38 -7.93 0.68
C GLY A 516 23.51 -8.24 -0.54
N LEU A 517 24.08 -8.84 -1.59
CA LEU A 517 23.35 -9.22 -2.81
C LEU A 517 22.49 -10.45 -2.57
N ASP A 518 21.42 -10.57 -3.35
CA ASP A 518 20.59 -11.76 -3.36
C ASP A 518 21.31 -12.96 -4.01
N ILE A 519 20.73 -14.16 -3.91
CA ILE A 519 21.36 -15.39 -4.40
C ILE A 519 21.58 -15.39 -5.92
N LYS A 520 20.76 -14.64 -6.67
CA LYS A 520 20.83 -14.59 -8.12
C LYS A 520 22.01 -13.72 -8.55
N ASP A 521 22.10 -12.52 -7.98
CA ASP A 521 23.16 -11.57 -8.29
C ASP A 521 24.51 -12.04 -7.73
N ALA A 522 24.54 -12.65 -6.55
CA ALA A 522 25.77 -13.22 -5.99
C ALA A 522 26.32 -14.39 -6.80
N LYS A 523 25.43 -15.19 -7.43
CA LYS A 523 25.83 -16.30 -8.31
C LYS A 523 26.51 -15.78 -9.58
N GLU A 524 25.94 -14.75 -10.20
CA GLU A 524 26.50 -14.09 -11.37
C GLU A 524 27.82 -13.39 -11.05
N LEU A 525 27.90 -12.73 -9.88
CA LEU A 525 29.12 -12.06 -9.43
C LEU A 525 30.28 -13.04 -9.18
N VAL A 526 30.01 -14.22 -8.61
CA VAL A 526 31.04 -15.25 -8.35
C VAL A 526 31.49 -15.95 -9.64
N GLU A 527 30.66 -16.00 -10.69
CA GLU A 527 31.05 -16.57 -11.99
C GLU A 527 31.96 -15.64 -12.81
N ASN A 528 31.98 -14.34 -12.50
CA ASN A 528 32.74 -13.31 -13.22
C ASN A 528 34.08 -12.95 -12.56
N THR A 529 34.73 -13.88 -11.86
CA THR A 529 36.05 -13.64 -11.24
C THR A 529 37.16 -13.50 -12.29
N PRO A 530 38.13 -12.56 -12.15
CA PRO A 530 38.41 -11.75 -10.97
C PRO A 530 37.55 -10.47 -10.86
N ILE A 531 36.87 -10.28 -9.73
CA ILE A 531 35.97 -9.12 -9.50
C ILE A 531 36.17 -8.51 -8.10
N PRO A 532 36.17 -7.17 -7.94
CA PRO A 532 36.23 -6.54 -6.63
C PRO A 532 34.93 -6.75 -5.85
N LEU A 533 35.04 -7.29 -4.63
CA LEU A 533 33.90 -7.47 -3.72
C LEU A 533 33.65 -6.24 -2.85
N LYS A 534 34.72 -5.52 -2.46
CA LYS A 534 34.63 -4.34 -1.61
C LYS A 534 35.86 -3.45 -1.75
N GLN A 535 35.66 -2.15 -1.78
CA GLN A 535 36.70 -1.12 -1.87
C GLN A 535 36.64 -0.21 -0.65
N GLY A 536 37.75 0.47 -0.34
CA GLY A 536 37.76 1.44 0.75
C GLY A 536 37.78 0.82 2.16
N ILE A 537 38.16 -0.45 2.30
CA ILE A 537 38.14 -1.14 3.60
C ILE A 537 39.51 -1.07 4.30
N GLU A 538 39.50 -1.05 5.63
CA GLU A 538 40.74 -1.10 6.43
C GLU A 538 41.43 -2.46 6.28
N LYS A 539 42.77 -2.48 6.36
CA LYS A 539 43.60 -3.68 6.19
C LYS A 539 43.14 -4.86 7.05
N ALA A 540 42.80 -4.58 8.31
CA ALA A 540 42.37 -5.61 9.26
C ALA A 540 41.04 -6.28 8.85
N ASP A 541 40.13 -5.52 8.23
CA ASP A 541 38.85 -6.06 7.76
C ASP A 541 39.00 -6.72 6.39
N ALA A 542 39.88 -6.20 5.53
CA ALA A 542 40.24 -6.84 4.26
C ALA A 542 40.86 -8.22 4.47
N GLU A 543 41.77 -8.36 5.44
CA GLU A 543 42.39 -9.65 5.78
C GLU A 543 41.39 -10.63 6.42
N LYS A 544 40.47 -10.16 7.28
CA LYS A 544 39.40 -11.00 7.84
C LYS A 544 38.46 -11.53 6.75
N LEU A 545 38.06 -10.68 5.81
CA LEU A 545 37.17 -11.08 4.71
C LEU A 545 37.87 -12.01 3.72
N ARG A 546 39.15 -11.74 3.40
CA ARG A 546 39.98 -12.67 2.63
C ARG A 546 40.04 -14.04 3.29
N LYS A 547 40.27 -14.09 4.62
CA LYS A 547 40.30 -15.34 5.38
C LYS A 547 38.96 -16.09 5.31
N LYS A 548 37.83 -15.39 5.49
CA LYS A 548 36.48 -16.00 5.33
C LYS A 548 36.26 -16.62 3.95
N ILE A 549 36.73 -15.97 2.89
CA ILE A 549 36.61 -16.51 1.52
C ILE A 549 37.51 -17.73 1.33
N THR A 550 38.73 -17.70 1.88
CA THR A 550 39.66 -18.84 1.84
C THR A 550 39.17 -20.03 2.65
N ASP A 551 38.60 -19.80 3.84
CA ASP A 551 38.00 -20.84 4.67
C ASP A 551 36.78 -21.49 3.98
N ALA A 552 36.06 -20.74 3.14
CA ALA A 552 34.97 -21.25 2.30
C ALA A 552 35.45 -21.96 1.02
N GLY A 553 36.76 -22.03 0.78
CA GLY A 553 37.36 -22.71 -0.38
C GLY A 553 37.55 -21.84 -1.63
N GLY A 554 37.39 -20.53 -1.52
CA GLY A 554 37.66 -19.56 -2.59
C GLY A 554 39.03 -18.88 -2.50
N THR A 555 39.47 -18.24 -3.57
CA THR A 555 40.71 -17.45 -3.62
C THR A 555 40.38 -15.98 -3.68
N ALA A 556 40.88 -15.21 -2.70
CA ALA A 556 40.74 -13.76 -2.67
C ALA A 556 42.10 -13.08 -2.38
N GLU A 557 42.25 -11.89 -2.93
CA GLU A 557 43.43 -11.04 -2.80
C GLU A 557 43.05 -9.68 -2.25
N VAL A 558 43.91 -9.12 -1.41
CA VAL A 558 43.79 -7.74 -0.94
C VAL A 558 44.78 -6.91 -1.75
N LYS A 559 44.27 -6.08 -2.66
CA LYS A 559 45.08 -5.12 -3.40
C LYS A 559 45.32 -3.87 -2.56
N LEU A 560 46.57 -3.43 -2.56
CA LEU A 560 46.98 -2.14 -2.01
C LEU A 560 46.42 -1.02 -2.90
N PRO A 561 46.14 0.17 -2.33
CA PRO A 561 45.87 1.36 -3.14
C PRO A 561 47.05 1.68 -4.07
#